data_AF-A0A9W4IH05-F1
#
_entry.id   AF-A0A9W4IH05-F1
#
_cell.length_a   1.000
_cell.length_b   1.000
_cell.length_c   1.000
_cell.angle_alpha   90.00
_cell.angle_beta   90.00
_cell.angle_gamma   90.00
#
_symmetry.space_group_name_H-M   'P 1'
#
loop_
_entity.id
_entity.type
_entity.pdbx_description
1 polymer ?
#
loop_
_entity_poly.entity_id
_entity_poly.type
_entity_poly.pdbx_seq_one_letter_code
_entity_poly.pdbx_strand_id
1 'polypeptide(L)'
;MGKIVVVPNEGDQAKAVAPKTSSTLLRPDASYILIGGTGGLGRSIAKWMSSKGAKNIVLVSRRAAVDDKVRALIDTLTPPRSADCRQGVRCHQPGVCRDSG
;
A
#
# COMPACT_ATOMS: atom_id res chain seq x y z
N MET A 1 -32.30 -20.83 18.72
CA MET A 1 -31.11 -20.01 18.99
C MET A 1 -30.09 -20.88 19.70
N GLY A 2 -29.03 -21.31 19.01
CA GLY A 2 -28.04 -22.27 19.54
C GLY A 2 -26.67 -21.63 19.68
N LYS A 3 -26.07 -21.71 20.86
CA LYS A 3 -24.68 -21.30 21.11
C LYS A 3 -23.84 -22.56 21.21
N ILE A 4 -22.81 -22.67 20.37
CA ILE A 4 -21.79 -23.71 20.49
C ILE A 4 -20.65 -23.10 21.31
N VAL A 5 -20.32 -23.73 22.43
CA VAL A 5 -19.20 -23.34 23.29
C VAL A 5 -18.18 -24.47 23.24
N VAL A 6 -16.95 -24.14 22.85
CA VAL A 6 -15.82 -25.06 22.91
C VAL A 6 -14.99 -24.66 24.13
N VAL A 7 -14.80 -25.60 25.05
CA VAL A 7 -13.96 -25.42 26.24
C VAL A 7 -12.72 -26.29 26.04
N PRO A 8 -11.54 -25.71 25.80
CA PRO A 8 -10.31 -26.46 25.63
C PRO A 8 -9.81 -27.01 26.96
N ASN A 9 -9.22 -28.21 26.95
CA ASN A 9 -8.57 -28.86 28.09
C ASN A 9 -7.04 -28.87 27.95
N GLU A 10 -6.33 -29.18 29.03
CA GLU A 10 -4.88 -29.40 28.99
C GLU A 10 -4.53 -30.55 28.03
N GLY A 11 -3.79 -30.23 26.97
CA GLY A 11 -3.43 -31.17 25.91
C GLY A 11 -4.17 -30.96 24.58
N ASP A 12 -5.23 -30.13 24.55
CA ASP A 12 -5.90 -29.79 23.30
C ASP A 12 -5.00 -28.94 22.40
N GLN A 13 -4.68 -29.47 21.23
CA GLN A 13 -3.92 -28.77 20.20
C GLN A 13 -4.86 -28.36 19.07
N ALA A 14 -5.14 -27.06 18.97
CA ALA A 14 -5.80 -26.49 17.81
C ALA A 14 -4.76 -26.20 16.72
N LYS A 15 -5.01 -26.64 15.49
CA LYS A 15 -4.19 -26.25 14.35
C LYS A 15 -4.31 -24.74 14.15
N ALA A 16 -3.32 -23.99 14.62
CA ALA A 16 -3.21 -22.57 14.36
C ALA A 16 -2.95 -22.38 12.87
N VAL A 17 -4.02 -22.10 12.11
CA VAL A 17 -3.87 -21.65 10.73
C VAL A 17 -3.41 -20.21 10.84
N ALA A 18 -2.14 -19.95 10.51
CA ALA A 18 -1.67 -18.58 10.33
C ALA A 18 -2.65 -17.87 9.38
N PRO A 19 -3.17 -16.69 9.73
CA PRO A 19 -4.05 -15.96 8.84
C PRO A 19 -3.38 -15.87 7.49
N LYS A 20 -4.09 -16.25 6.41
CA LYS A 20 -3.61 -15.97 5.05
C LYS A 20 -3.52 -14.46 4.94
N THR A 21 -2.31 -13.93 5.14
CA THR A 21 -1.98 -12.54 4.89
C THR A 21 -1.95 -12.36 3.38
N SER A 22 -3.15 -12.24 2.78
CA SER A 22 -3.22 -11.74 1.41
C SER A 22 -2.53 -10.38 1.41
N SER A 23 -1.43 -10.30 0.66
CA SER A 23 -0.70 -9.05 0.44
C SER A 23 -1.59 -8.07 -0.33
N THR A 24 -2.56 -8.57 -1.10
CA THR A 24 -3.41 -7.78 -1.98
C THR A 24 -4.85 -7.85 -1.47
N LEU A 25 -5.25 -6.85 -0.67
CA LEU A 25 -6.64 -6.66 -0.24
C LEU A 25 -7.37 -5.66 -1.12
N LEU A 26 -6.63 -4.76 -1.77
CA LEU A 26 -7.16 -3.68 -2.58
C LEU A 26 -6.87 -3.95 -4.06
N ARG A 27 -7.85 -3.59 -4.88
CA ARG A 27 -7.80 -3.76 -6.33
C ARG A 27 -6.86 -2.72 -6.94
N PRO A 28 -5.86 -3.13 -7.74
CA PRO A 28 -4.92 -2.21 -8.35
C PRO A 28 -5.53 -1.34 -9.46
N ASP A 29 -6.65 -1.78 -10.03
CA ASP A 29 -7.43 -1.12 -11.09
C ASP A 29 -8.56 -0.22 -10.54
N ALA A 30 -8.81 -0.25 -9.24
CA ALA A 30 -9.81 0.62 -8.59
C ALA A 30 -9.20 1.96 -8.16
N SER A 31 -10.06 2.97 -8.02
CA SER A 31 -9.73 4.28 -7.44
C SER A 31 -10.34 4.44 -6.06
N TYR A 32 -9.53 4.91 -5.11
CA TYR A 32 -9.90 5.07 -3.71
C TYR A 32 -9.84 6.53 -3.29
N ILE A 33 -10.95 7.08 -2.78
CA ILE A 33 -11.01 8.46 -2.30
C ILE A 33 -10.86 8.46 -0.78
N LEU A 34 -9.86 9.20 -0.26
CA LEU A 34 -9.61 9.37 1.15
C LEU A 34 -9.82 10.83 1.57
N ILE A 35 -10.95 11.08 2.22
CA ILE A 35 -11.31 12.40 2.76
C ILE A 35 -10.53 12.63 4.06
N GLY A 36 -9.91 13.80 4.20
CA GLY A 36 -8.97 14.09 5.29
C GLY A 36 -7.61 13.41 5.13
N GLY A 37 -7.29 12.88 3.94
CA GLY A 37 -6.10 12.06 3.69
C GLY A 37 -4.75 12.73 3.93
N THR A 38 -4.70 14.07 4.01
CA THR A 38 -3.47 14.82 4.25
C THR A 38 -3.10 14.95 5.74
N GLY A 39 -4.02 14.63 6.66
CA GLY A 39 -3.78 14.65 8.10
C GLY A 39 -2.93 13.47 8.60
N GLY A 40 -2.48 13.49 9.85
CA GLY A 40 -1.57 12.48 10.41
C GLY A 40 -2.04 11.03 10.22
N LEU A 41 -3.32 10.77 10.52
CA LEU A 41 -3.93 9.44 10.35
C LEU A 41 -4.11 9.09 8.86
N GLY A 42 -4.58 10.03 8.05
CA GLY A 42 -4.84 9.84 6.63
C GLY A 42 -3.59 9.40 5.86
N ARG A 43 -2.42 9.96 6.20
CA ARG A 43 -1.15 9.58 5.59
C ARG A 43 -0.75 8.12 5.92
N SER A 44 -0.96 7.69 7.15
CA SER A 44 -0.70 6.30 7.55
C SER A 44 -1.63 5.31 6.86
N ILE A 45 -2.91 5.68 6.73
CA ILE A 45 -3.89 4.88 5.98
C ILE A 45 -3.49 4.81 4.51
N ALA A 46 -3.11 5.92 3.87
CA ALA A 46 -2.70 5.93 2.46
C ALA A 46 -1.48 5.01 2.21
N LYS A 47 -0.48 5.02 3.10
CA LYS A 47 0.66 4.10 3.05
C LYS A 47 0.24 2.64 3.18
N TRP A 48 -0.65 2.34 4.12
CA TRP A 48 -1.19 0.99 4.29
C TRP A 48 -1.99 0.55 3.06
N MET A 49 -2.82 1.42 2.48
CA MET A 49 -3.59 1.10 1.27
C MET A 49 -2.66 0.78 0.09
N SER A 50 -1.58 1.55 -0.08
CA SER A 50 -0.58 1.26 -1.11
C SER A 50 0.09 -0.09 -0.89
N SER A 51 0.48 -0.44 0.34
CA SER A 51 1.05 -1.77 0.63
C SER A 51 0.06 -2.92 0.46
N LYS A 52 -1.25 -2.63 0.44
CA LYS A 52 -2.33 -3.57 0.17
C LYS A 52 -2.78 -3.64 -1.29
N GLY A 53 -2.08 -2.96 -2.20
CA GLY A 53 -2.31 -3.04 -3.64
C GLY A 53 -3.09 -1.88 -4.26
N ALA A 54 -3.46 -0.85 -3.49
CA ALA A 54 -4.09 0.34 -4.06
C ALA A 54 -3.07 1.16 -4.86
N LYS A 55 -3.28 1.25 -6.17
CA LYS A 55 -2.45 2.08 -7.07
C LYS A 55 -3.00 3.48 -7.28
N ASN A 56 -4.33 3.65 -7.19
CA ASN A 56 -4.99 4.92 -7.44
C ASN A 56 -5.64 5.41 -6.14
N ILE A 57 -5.00 6.39 -5.48
CA ILE A 57 -5.48 6.99 -4.22
C ILE A 57 -5.66 8.50 -4.43
N VAL A 58 -6.87 9.00 -4.18
CA VAL A 58 -7.23 10.41 -4.25
C VAL A 58 -7.34 10.95 -2.83
N LEU A 59 -6.43 11.85 -2.44
CA LEU A 59 -6.45 12.48 -1.12
C LEU A 59 -7.22 13.80 -1.19
N VAL A 60 -8.32 13.91 -0.44
CA VAL A 60 -9.15 15.12 -0.41
C VAL A 60 -8.98 15.81 0.94
N SER A 61 -8.67 17.11 0.95
CA SER A 61 -8.55 17.88 2.19
C SER A 61 -9.02 19.32 2.02
N ARG A 62 -9.50 19.92 3.10
CA ARG A 62 -9.96 21.33 3.14
C ARG A 62 -8.82 22.34 3.24
N ARG A 63 -7.63 21.89 3.65
CA ARG A 63 -6.41 22.70 3.79
C ARG A 63 -5.38 22.07 2.86
N ALA A 64 -5.38 22.54 1.62
CA ALA A 64 -4.47 22.11 0.56
C ALA A 64 -3.09 22.77 0.67
N ALA A 65 -2.63 23.07 1.89
CA ALA A 65 -1.24 23.45 2.07
C ALA A 65 -0.43 22.19 1.79
N VAL A 66 0.33 22.23 0.70
CA VAL A 66 1.35 21.23 0.36
C VAL A 66 2.46 21.37 1.40
N ASP A 67 2.16 20.93 2.63
CA ASP A 67 3.12 20.73 3.71
C ASP A 67 4.15 19.72 3.18
N ASP A 68 5.42 19.89 3.54
CA ASP A 68 6.50 19.00 3.13
C ASP A 68 6.19 17.53 3.47
N LYS A 69 5.40 17.31 4.54
CA LYS A 69 4.89 15.98 4.91
C LYS A 69 3.96 15.36 3.87
N VAL A 70 3.18 16.16 3.15
CA VAL A 70 2.29 15.70 2.08
C VAL A 70 3.10 15.43 0.82
N ARG A 71 4.12 16.24 0.51
CA ARG A 71 5.06 15.98 -0.60
C ARG A 71 5.79 14.66 -0.40
N ALA A 72 6.39 14.46 0.77
CA ALA A 72 7.09 13.21 1.08
C ALA A 72 6.17 11.98 0.99
N LEU A 73 4.88 12.12 1.33
CA LEU A 73 3.91 11.06 1.12
C LEU A 73 3.70 10.77 -0.37
N ILE A 74 3.49 11.80 -1.20
CA ILE A 74 3.31 11.63 -2.65
C ILE A 74 4.54 10.96 -3.26
N ASP A 75 5.75 11.35 -2.88
CA ASP A 75 7.00 10.73 -3.36
C ASP A 75 7.10 9.25 -2.95
N THR A 76 6.65 8.91 -1.73
CA THR A 76 6.63 7.53 -1.26
C THR A 76 5.61 6.67 -2.01
N LEU A 77 4.45 7.23 -2.35
CA LEU A 77 3.34 6.52 -2.98
C LEU A 77 3.44 6.47 -4.50
N THR A 78 4.21 7.38 -5.10
CA THR A 78 4.42 7.42 -6.55
C THR A 78 5.47 6.37 -6.89
N PRO A 79 5.11 5.31 -7.64
CA PRO A 79 6.12 4.38 -8.13
C PRO A 79 7.12 5.18 -8.99
N PRO A 80 8.41 4.80 -9.01
CA PRO A 80 9.37 5.43 -9.91
C PRO A 80 8.78 5.34 -11.30
N ARG A 81 8.43 6.49 -11.87
CA ARG A 81 7.94 6.54 -13.24
C ARG A 81 9.02 5.88 -14.07
N SER A 82 8.66 4.78 -14.73
CA SER A 82 9.54 4.05 -15.62
C SER A 82 10.26 5.05 -16.52
N ALA A 83 11.55 5.22 -16.23
CA ALA A 83 12.58 5.74 -17.09
C ALA A 83 12.23 6.98 -17.93
N ASP A 84 12.69 8.14 -17.46
CA ASP A 84 13.29 9.07 -18.40
C ASP A 84 14.62 8.45 -18.86
N CYS A 85 14.56 7.55 -19.87
CA CYS A 85 15.72 7.09 -20.63
C CYS A 85 16.26 8.25 -21.49
N ARG A 86 16.64 9.38 -20.90
CA ARG A 86 17.37 10.43 -21.63
C ARG A 86 18.86 10.07 -21.59
N GLN A 87 19.39 9.75 -22.77
CA GLN A 87 20.72 9.20 -23.06
C GLN A 87 20.90 7.67 -22.87
N GLY A 88 20.33 6.88 -23.79
CA GLY A 88 21.05 5.72 -24.35
C GLY A 88 20.92 4.35 -23.67
N VAL A 89 20.36 4.23 -22.46
CA VAL A 89 20.26 2.93 -21.76
C VAL A 89 18.82 2.43 -21.80
N ARG A 90 18.55 1.28 -22.44
CA ARG A 90 17.22 0.64 -22.38
C ARG A 90 17.03 -0.02 -21.01
N CYS A 91 15.93 0.30 -20.32
CA CYS A 91 15.49 -0.49 -19.17
C CYS A 91 14.90 -1.82 -19.65
N HIS A 92 15.57 -2.93 -19.36
CA HIS A 92 15.03 -4.27 -19.63
C HIS A 92 14.06 -4.73 -18.51
N GLN A 93 14.12 -4.13 -17.32
CA GLN A 93 13.22 -4.37 -16.18
C GLN A 93 13.04 -3.10 -15.31
N PRO A 94 11.92 -2.97 -14.57
CA PRO A 94 11.74 -1.86 -13.62
C PRO A 94 12.77 -1.94 -12.49
N GLY A 95 13.68 -0.97 -12.43
CA GLY A 95 14.59 -0.76 -11.29
C GLY A 95 16.00 -1.35 -11.40
N VAL A 96 16.40 -1.91 -12.53
CA VAL A 96 17.79 -2.39 -12.73
C VAL A 96 18.40 -1.72 -13.95
N CYS A 97 19.23 -0.70 -13.70
CA CYS A 97 20.11 -0.11 -14.71
C CYS A 97 21.35 -0.99 -14.82
N ARG A 98 21.59 -1.59 -15.99
CA ARG A 98 22.84 -2.29 -16.27
C ARG A 98 23.56 -1.50 -17.36
N ASP A 99 24.74 -0.99 -17.04
CA ASP A 99 25.61 -0.35 -18.03
C ASP A 99 25.94 -1.37 -19.11
N SER A 100 25.69 -0.99 -20.37
CA SER A 100 26.14 -1.75 -21.52
C SER A 100 27.38 -1.05 -22.04
N GLY A 101 28.55 -1.45 -21.56
CA GLY A 101 29.85 -0.93 -21.98
C GLY A 101 30.79 -0.71 -20.82
#